data_AF-A0A1T5MN16-F1
#
_entry.id   AF-A0A1T5MN16-F1
#
_cell.length_a   1.000
_cell.length_b   1.000
_cell.length_c   1.000
_cell.angle_alpha   90.00
_cell.angle_beta   90.00
_cell.angle_gamma   90.00
#
_symmetry.space_group_name_H-M   'P 1'
#
loop_
_entity.id
_entity.type
_entity.pdbx_description
1 polymer ?
#
loop_
_entity_poly.entity_id
_entity_poly.type
_entity_poly.pdbx_seq_one_letter_code
_entity_poly.pdbx_strand_id
1 'polypeptide(L)'
;MELQKFKVLYKKFTSPKLDRSLWQTQAYADYCDAIGNNEVIADWYLKQQIKKSKVKVGKHCCTKMTYYLTFDKKTKDVNPDAVIRFNKKSKDYGIPVHDGGQSYIGIEHCPWCGKRLAK
;
A
#
# COMPACT_ATOMS: atom_id res chain seq x y z
N MET A 1 12.99 -1.18 15.73
CA MET A 1 12.33 -2.40 16.29
C MET A 1 12.71 -3.61 15.46
N GLU A 2 12.94 -4.77 16.07
CA GLU A 2 13.19 -6.04 15.36
C GLU A 2 11.93 -6.64 14.73
N LEU A 3 12.07 -7.32 13.59
CA LEU A 3 10.95 -7.90 12.83
C LEU A 3 10.13 -8.92 13.65
N GLN A 4 10.77 -9.70 14.53
CA GLN A 4 10.05 -10.69 15.35
C GLN A 4 9.15 -10.01 16.39
N LYS A 5 9.66 -8.95 17.04
CA LYS A 5 8.86 -8.13 17.96
C LYS A 5 7.71 -7.45 17.21
N PHE A 6 7.96 -6.95 15.99
CA PHE A 6 6.91 -6.38 15.15
C PHE A 6 5.80 -7.38 14.83
N LYS A 7 6.13 -8.63 14.47
CA LYS A 7 5.12 -9.67 14.17
C LYS A 7 4.18 -9.96 15.34
N VAL A 8 4.67 -9.88 16.58
CA VAL A 8 3.84 -10.00 17.79
C VAL A 8 2.87 -8.83 17.89
N LEU A 9 3.37 -7.59 17.74
CA LEU A 9 2.54 -6.39 17.75
C LEU A 9 1.53 -6.38 16.60
N TYR A 10 1.91 -6.84 15.41
CA TYR A 10 1.02 -6.98 14.27
C TYR A 10 -0.17 -7.89 14.58
N LYS A 11 0.05 -9.06 15.19
CA LYS A 11 -1.06 -9.95 15.60
C LYS A 11 -1.98 -9.28 16.61
N LYS A 12 -1.42 -8.53 17.57
CA LYS A 12 -2.18 -7.79 18.57
C LYS A 12 -3.03 -6.70 17.92
N PHE A 13 -2.42 -5.81 17.16
CA PHE A 13 -3.06 -4.62 16.59
C PHE A 13 -3.89 -4.87 15.32
N THR A 14 -3.86 -6.08 14.77
CA THR A 14 -4.78 -6.48 13.68
C THR A 14 -5.88 -7.43 14.15
N SER A 15 -5.99 -7.67 15.45
CA SER A 15 -7.08 -8.45 16.04
C SER A 15 -8.44 -7.78 15.79
N PRO A 16 -9.48 -8.53 15.39
CA PRO A 16 -10.83 -7.97 15.23
C PRO A 16 -11.43 -7.36 16.50
N LYS A 17 -10.99 -7.82 17.68
CA LYS A 17 -11.47 -7.36 19.00
C LYS A 17 -10.52 -6.35 19.64
N LEU A 18 -9.81 -5.55 18.84
CA LEU A 18 -8.86 -4.58 19.36
C LEU A 18 -9.59 -3.46 20.13
N ASP A 19 -9.20 -3.25 21.39
CA ASP A 19 -9.58 -2.06 22.13
C ASP A 19 -8.90 -0.82 21.52
N ARG A 20 -9.71 0.17 21.11
CA ARG A 20 -9.23 1.42 20.50
C ARG A 20 -8.40 2.27 21.45
N SER A 21 -8.56 2.11 22.77
CA SER A 21 -7.71 2.78 23.76
C SER A 21 -6.22 2.49 23.51
N LEU A 22 -5.91 1.32 22.94
CA LEU A 22 -4.55 0.87 22.65
C LEU A 22 -3.85 1.73 21.59
N TRP A 23 -4.58 2.48 20.75
CA TRP A 23 -3.98 3.38 19.77
C TRP A 23 -3.22 4.55 20.41
N GLN A 24 -3.54 4.87 21.66
CA GLN A 24 -2.86 5.93 22.42
C GLN A 24 -1.60 5.42 23.16
N THR A 25 -1.27 4.13 23.04
CA THR A 25 -0.11 3.55 23.73
C THR A 25 1.18 3.76 22.94
N GLN A 26 2.29 3.91 23.65
CA GLN A 26 3.62 3.96 23.02
C GLN A 26 3.90 2.73 22.15
N ALA A 27 3.40 1.55 22.56
CA ALA A 27 3.56 0.33 21.78
C ALA A 27 2.88 0.40 20.40
N TYR A 28 1.76 1.12 20.28
CA TYR A 28 1.10 1.36 18.99
C TYR A 28 1.85 2.40 18.17
N ALA A 29 2.34 3.47 18.81
CA ALA A 29 3.19 4.46 18.15
C ALA A 29 4.46 3.81 17.56
N ASP A 30 5.17 3.00 18.35
CA ASP A 30 6.35 2.24 17.90
C ASP A 30 6.01 1.28 16.75
N TYR A 31 4.81 0.67 16.78
CA TYR A 31 4.32 -0.21 15.72
C TYR A 31 4.10 0.55 14.41
N CYS A 32 3.47 1.73 14.47
CA CYS A 32 3.26 2.59 13.31
C CYS A 32 4.58 3.14 12.76
N ASP A 33 5.47 3.61 13.64
CA ASP A 33 6.81 4.09 13.31
C ASP A 33 7.61 3.02 12.57
N ALA A 34 7.60 1.77 13.08
CA ALA A 34 8.29 0.67 12.43
C ALA A 34 7.79 0.37 11.01
N ILE A 35 6.50 0.60 10.71
CA ILE A 35 5.97 0.43 9.35
C ILE A 35 6.48 1.55 8.42
N GLY A 36 6.61 2.78 8.92
CA GLY A 36 7.06 3.93 8.13
C GLY A 36 8.57 3.97 7.92
N ASN A 37 9.35 3.63 8.94
CA ASN A 37 10.77 3.95 9.04
C ASN A 37 11.70 2.73 8.97
N ASN A 38 11.18 1.51 8.88
CA ASN A 38 11.99 0.31 8.69
C ASN A 38 11.58 -0.44 7.41
N GLU A 39 12.48 -0.46 6.42
CA GLU A 39 12.20 -1.01 5.09
C GLU A 39 11.82 -2.50 5.12
N VAL A 40 12.49 -3.30 5.95
CA VAL A 40 12.23 -4.75 6.07
C VAL A 40 10.85 -5.00 6.65
N ILE A 41 10.48 -4.25 7.69
CA ILE A 41 9.16 -4.33 8.32
C ILE A 41 8.09 -3.82 7.36
N ALA A 42 8.33 -2.71 6.69
CA ALA A 42 7.42 -2.14 5.70
C ALA A 42 7.12 -3.15 4.59
N ASP A 43 8.15 -3.72 3.95
CA ASP A 43 7.96 -4.72 2.89
C ASP A 43 7.20 -5.95 3.41
N TRP A 44 7.54 -6.46 4.60
CA TRP A 44 6.83 -7.59 5.19
C TRP A 44 5.35 -7.28 5.46
N TYR A 45 5.05 -6.09 6.02
CA TYR A 45 3.71 -5.63 6.33
C TYR A 45 2.86 -5.50 5.06
N LEU A 46 3.39 -4.82 4.03
CA LEU A 46 2.70 -4.62 2.75
C LEU A 46 2.40 -5.95 2.06
N LYS A 47 3.32 -6.92 2.12
CA LYS A 47 3.09 -8.29 1.62
C LYS A 47 1.89 -8.96 2.30
N GLN A 48 1.66 -8.73 3.60
CA GLN A 48 0.46 -9.26 4.26
C GLN A 48 -0.81 -8.58 3.78
N GLN A 49 -0.79 -7.26 3.57
CA GLN A 49 -1.98 -6.53 3.08
C GLN A 49 -2.33 -6.93 1.65
N ILE A 50 -1.33 -7.07 0.76
CA ILE A 50 -1.54 -7.52 -0.63
C ILE A 50 -2.22 -8.89 -0.67
N LYS A 51 -1.79 -9.82 0.19
CA LYS A 51 -2.39 -11.16 0.30
C LYS A 51 -3.87 -11.08 0.69
N LYS A 52 -4.24 -10.20 1.62
CA LYS A 52 -5.65 -9.99 2.01
C LYS A 52 -6.49 -9.47 0.83
N SER A 53 -5.91 -8.63 -0.01
CA SER A 53 -6.55 -8.10 -1.23
C SER A 53 -6.61 -9.08 -2.41
N LYS A 54 -6.13 -10.33 -2.24
CA LYS A 54 -6.10 -11.39 -3.28
C LYS A 54 -5.31 -11.01 -4.55
N VAL A 55 -4.32 -10.11 -4.42
CA VAL A 55 -3.40 -9.74 -5.51
C VAL A 55 -2.09 -10.49 -5.34
N LYS A 56 -1.43 -10.86 -6.45
CA LYS A 56 -0.09 -11.46 -6.41
C LYS A 56 0.94 -10.41 -5.98
N VAL A 57 1.73 -10.70 -4.94
CA VAL A 57 2.86 -9.87 -4.51
C VAL A 57 3.85 -9.71 -5.68
N GLY A 58 4.31 -8.48 -5.92
CA GLY A 58 5.26 -8.20 -7.00
C GLY A 58 4.65 -8.33 -8.40
N LYS A 59 3.32 -8.28 -8.53
CA LYS A 59 2.63 -8.24 -9.84
C LYS A 59 3.01 -7.01 -10.65
N HIS A 60 3.31 -5.91 -9.96
CA HIS A 60 3.78 -4.67 -10.54
C HIS A 60 5.24 -4.43 -10.13
N CYS A 61 5.80 -3.29 -10.56
CA CYS A 61 7.22 -2.94 -10.43
C CYS A 61 7.87 -3.29 -9.07
N CYS A 62 7.15 -3.08 -7.96
CA CYS A 62 7.60 -3.43 -6.60
C CYS A 62 6.43 -3.75 -5.66
N THR A 63 6.73 -4.16 -4.41
CA THR A 63 5.72 -4.42 -3.36
C THR A 63 4.85 -3.19 -3.10
N LYS A 64 5.45 -2.00 -2.94
CA LYS A 64 4.72 -0.74 -2.68
C LYS A 64 3.75 -0.41 -3.81
N MET A 65 4.23 -0.44 -5.06
CA MET A 65 3.38 -0.25 -6.25
C MET A 65 2.21 -1.26 -6.28
N THR A 66 2.48 -2.54 -6.02
CA THR A 66 1.44 -3.57 -5.99
C THR A 66 0.42 -3.32 -4.88
N TYR A 67 0.86 -2.90 -3.69
CA TYR A 67 -0.03 -2.57 -2.57
C TYR A 67 -0.94 -1.38 -2.89
N TYR A 68 -0.39 -0.26 -3.37
CA TYR A 68 -1.20 0.92 -3.65
C TYR A 68 -2.18 0.72 -4.81
N LEU A 69 -1.85 -0.14 -5.77
CA LEU A 69 -2.80 -0.56 -6.81
C LEU A 69 -3.94 -1.45 -6.28
N THR A 70 -3.91 -1.92 -5.03
CA THR A 70 -5.08 -2.60 -4.45
C THR A 70 -6.23 -1.64 -4.15
N PHE A 71 -5.95 -0.33 -4.10
CA PHE A 71 -6.97 0.71 -3.94
C PHE A 71 -7.56 1.18 -5.28
N ASP A 72 -6.90 0.91 -6.41
CA ASP A 72 -7.39 1.19 -7.78
C ASP A 72 -8.48 0.18 -8.18
N LYS A 73 -9.68 0.37 -7.60
CA LYS A 73 -10.84 -0.49 -7.87
C LYS A 73 -11.44 -0.16 -9.23
N LYS A 74 -11.99 -1.18 -9.90
CA LYS A 74 -12.71 -1.07 -11.17
C LYS A 74 -14.14 -0.52 -11.00
N THR A 75 -14.30 0.54 -10.22
CA THR A 75 -15.59 1.24 -10.10
C THR A 75 -15.70 2.33 -11.16
N LYS A 76 -16.92 2.78 -11.46
CA LYS A 76 -17.13 3.93 -12.36
C LYS A 76 -16.44 5.18 -11.80
N ASP A 77 -16.52 5.34 -10.48
CA ASP A 77 -15.91 6.43 -9.72
C ASP A 77 -14.49 6.09 -9.29
N VAL A 78 -13.63 7.11 -9.25
CA VAL A 78 -12.28 7.03 -8.67
C VAL A 78 -12.41 6.87 -7.16
N ASN A 79 -11.83 5.80 -6.62
CA ASN A 79 -11.69 5.64 -5.18
C ASN A 79 -10.82 6.80 -4.63
N PRO A 80 -11.30 7.60 -3.66
CA PRO A 80 -10.51 8.71 -3.09
C PRO A 80 -9.21 8.25 -2.43
N ASP A 81 -9.12 6.98 -2.03
CA ASP A 81 -7.91 6.39 -1.45
C ASP A 81 -6.92 5.87 -2.52
N ALA A 82 -7.30 5.89 -3.81
CA ALA A 82 -6.41 5.44 -4.88
C ALA A 82 -5.33 6.50 -5.14
N VAL A 83 -4.09 6.20 -4.77
CA VAL A 83 -2.93 7.10 -5.02
C VAL A 83 -2.24 6.86 -6.35
N ILE A 84 -2.50 5.71 -6.98
CA ILE A 84 -1.93 5.31 -8.26
C ILE A 84 -2.96 4.47 -9.01
N ARG A 85 -3.00 4.63 -10.33
CA ARG A 85 -3.86 3.88 -11.26
C ARG A 85 -3.01 3.13 -12.27
N PHE A 86 -3.49 1.96 -12.68
CA PHE A 86 -2.94 1.20 -13.80
C PHE A 86 -3.97 1.03 -14.91
N ASN A 87 -3.74 1.66 -16.06
CA ASN A 87 -4.62 1.53 -17.21
C ASN A 87 -4.20 0.31 -18.04
N LYS A 88 -5.07 -0.69 -18.08
CA LYS A 88 -4.80 -1.97 -18.75
C LYS A 88 -4.73 -1.87 -20.27
N LYS A 89 -5.37 -0.88 -20.88
CA LYS A 89 -5.43 -0.72 -22.35
C LYS A 89 -4.10 -0.18 -22.88
N SER A 90 -3.62 0.90 -22.28
CA SER A 90 -2.37 1.58 -22.63
C SER A 90 -1.15 1.03 -21.89
N LYS A 91 -1.36 0.17 -20.88
CA LYS A 91 -0.32 -0.43 -20.02
C LYS A 91 0.54 0.59 -19.27
N ASP A 92 0.04 1.79 -19.08
CA ASP A 92 0.69 2.88 -18.35
C ASP A 92 0.15 3.01 -16.91
N TYR A 93 0.93 3.73 -16.12
CA TYR A 93 0.61 4.07 -14.75
C TYR A 93 0.42 5.57 -14.64
N GLY A 94 -0.40 5.99 -13.69
CA GLY A 94 -0.57 7.41 -13.43
C GLY A 94 -1.15 7.71 -12.06
N ILE A 95 -1.01 8.96 -11.65
CA ILE A 95 -1.63 9.51 -10.44
C ILE A 95 -3.05 9.93 -10.81
N PRO A 96 -4.10 9.31 -10.25
CA PRO A 96 -5.47 9.69 -10.56
C PRO A 96 -5.76 11.14 -10.17
N VAL A 97 -6.54 11.84 -10.99
CA VAL A 97 -7.08 13.16 -10.65
C VAL A 97 -8.42 12.94 -9.96
N HIS A 98 -8.58 13.45 -8.74
CA HIS A 98 -9.79 13.28 -7.95
C HIS A 98 -10.83 14.38 -8.23
N ASP A 99 -11.16 14.57 -9.51
CA ASP A 99 -12.14 15.56 -10.01
C ASP A 99 -13.52 14.93 -10.31
N GLY A 100 -13.70 13.65 -9.97
CA GLY A 100 -14.89 12.86 -10.31
C GLY A 100 -14.83 12.19 -11.70
N GLY A 101 -13.79 12.48 -12.50
CA GLY A 101 -13.52 11.85 -13.78
C GLY A 101 -12.64 10.60 -13.69
N GLN A 102 -12.16 10.12 -14.84
CA GLN A 102 -11.18 9.01 -14.93
C GLN A 102 -9.76 9.45 -15.29
N SER A 103 -9.55 10.77 -15.36
CA SER A 103 -8.27 11.39 -15.70
C SER A 103 -7.16 10.97 -14.73
N TYR A 104 -5.94 10.92 -15.23
CA TYR A 104 -4.74 10.67 -14.44
C TYR A 104 -3.52 11.35 -15.08
N ILE A 105 -2.54 11.71 -14.26
CA ILE A 105 -1.25 12.22 -14.69
C ILE A 105 -0.32 11.03 -14.90
N GLY A 106 0.11 10.80 -16.14
CA GLY A 106 1.01 9.68 -16.47
C GLY A 106 2.35 9.79 -15.76
N ILE A 107 2.91 8.64 -15.34
CA ILE A 107 4.24 8.55 -14.72
C ILE A 107 5.15 7.60 -15.49
N GLU A 108 6.43 7.95 -15.60
CA GLU A 108 7.43 7.14 -16.31
C GLU A 108 8.33 6.33 -15.39
N HIS A 109 8.34 6.65 -14.09
CA HIS A 109 9.17 5.99 -13.08
C HIS A 109 8.32 5.61 -11.87
N CYS A 110 8.62 4.46 -11.27
CA CYS A 110 7.95 4.00 -10.05
C CYS A 110 8.27 4.98 -8.89
N PRO A 111 7.26 5.62 -8.25
CA PRO A 111 7.50 6.60 -7.19
C PRO A 111 8.20 6.03 -5.95
N TRP A 112 8.22 4.71 -5.82
CA TRP A 112 8.73 4.04 -4.63
C TRP A 112 10.08 3.35 -4.80
N CYS A 113 10.47 2.98 -6.02
CA CYS A 113 11.75 2.30 -6.24
C CYS A 113 12.58 2.88 -7.39
N GLY A 114 12.10 3.96 -8.02
CA GLY A 114 12.83 4.70 -9.06
C GLY A 114 12.97 3.97 -10.40
N LYS A 115 12.62 2.68 -10.50
CA LYS A 115 12.69 1.95 -11.77
C LYS A 115 11.79 2.58 -12.82
N ARG A 116 12.34 2.74 -14.03
CA ARG A 116 11.59 3.12 -15.22
C ARG A 116 10.47 2.10 -15.48
N LEU A 117 9.27 2.60 -15.70
CA LEU A 117 8.10 1.81 -16.04
C LEU A 117 8.14 1.57 -17.56
N ALA A 118 8.13 0.31 -17.97
CA ALA A 118 8.03 -0.02 -19.38
C ALA A 118 6.66 0.45 -19.92
N LYS A 119 6.64 0.94 -21.16
CA LYS A 119 5.42 1.14 -21.93
C LYS A 119 4.97 -0.20 -22.53
#